data_AF-A0A849S319-F1
#
_entry.id   AF-A0A849S319-F1
#
_cell.length_a   1.000
_cell.length_b   1.000
_cell.length_c   1.000
_cell.angle_alpha   90.00
_cell.angle_beta   90.00
_cell.angle_gamma   90.00
#
_symmetry.space_group_name_H-M   'P 1'
#
loop_
_entity.id
_entity.type
_entity.pdbx_description
1 polymer ?
#
loop_
_entity_poly.entity_id
_entity_poly.type
_entity_poly.pdbx_seq_one_letter_code
_entity_poly.pdbx_strand_id
1 'polypeptide(L)'
;MQKSYAINSLLVGVGLVLLVLVLAVQKSPLFFAEYAVFVRPDGHYQVRVMRKPSWLGGMPGQAGDNPGVVWLLDGQGQLLEQADVEMVQLVDHVDWQGKNVSIKWVADWDLPD
;
A
#
# COMPACT_ATOMS: atom_id res chain seq x y z
N MET A 1 43.24 -23.31 -9.07
CA MET A 1 42.33 -22.42 -9.82
C MET A 1 40.89 -22.53 -9.28
N GLN A 2 40.63 -22.13 -8.04
CA GLN A 2 39.32 -22.34 -7.38
C GLN A 2 38.74 -21.08 -6.70
N LYS A 3 39.48 -19.96 -6.71
CA LYS A 3 39.12 -18.73 -5.97
C LYS A 3 38.17 -17.80 -6.73
N SER A 4 38.16 -17.80 -8.07
CA SER A 4 37.30 -16.89 -8.86
C SER A 4 35.81 -17.23 -8.80
N TYR A 5 35.44 -18.51 -8.72
CA TYR A 5 34.03 -18.92 -8.67
C TYR A 5 33.35 -18.50 -7.36
N ALA A 6 34.06 -18.59 -6.23
CA ALA A 6 33.53 -18.24 -4.91
C ALA A 6 33.22 -16.73 -4.76
N ILE A 7 34.04 -15.87 -5.37
CA ILE A 7 33.86 -14.41 -5.32
C ILE A 7 32.66 -14.00 -6.20
N ASN A 8 32.52 -14.61 -7.38
CA ASN A 8 31.38 -14.34 -8.26
C ASN A 8 30.06 -14.82 -7.65
N SER A 9 30.03 -15.98 -6.98
CA SER A 9 28.83 -16.46 -6.28
C SER A 9 28.45 -15.59 -5.08
N LEU A 10 29.44 -15.05 -4.35
CA LEU A 10 29.19 -14.15 -3.22
C LEU A 10 28.59 -12.82 -3.69
N LEU A 11 29.11 -12.25 -4.78
CA LEU A 11 28.62 -10.99 -5.35
C LEU A 11 27.19 -11.13 -5.90
N VAL A 12 26.87 -12.24 -6.55
CA VAL A 12 25.50 -12.53 -7.01
C VAL A 12 24.54 -12.70 -5.83
N GLY A 13 24.98 -13.41 -4.77
CA GLY A 13 24.18 -13.58 -3.55
C GLY A 13 23.88 -12.24 -2.86
N VAL A 14 24.88 -11.37 -2.71
CA VAL A 14 24.69 -10.03 -2.13
C VAL A 14 23.79 -9.16 -3.02
N GLY A 15 23.97 -9.20 -4.34
CA GLY A 15 23.12 -8.46 -5.28
C GLY A 15 21.64 -8.87 -5.20
N LEU A 16 21.36 -10.17 -5.09
CA LEU A 16 20.00 -10.68 -4.90
C LEU A 16 19.40 -10.26 -3.55
N VAL A 17 20.17 -10.33 -2.47
CA VAL A 17 19.70 -9.89 -1.15
C VAL A 17 19.37 -8.39 -1.14
N LEU A 18 20.22 -7.56 -1.76
CA LEU A 18 19.97 -6.12 -1.88
C LEU A 18 18.75 -5.83 -2.75
N LEU A 19 18.56 -6.56 -3.86
CA LEU A 19 17.38 -6.42 -4.71
C LEU A 19 16.10 -6.77 -3.95
N VAL A 20 16.09 -7.87 -3.20
CA VAL A 20 14.95 -8.27 -2.37
C VAL A 20 14.67 -7.23 -1.28
N LEU A 21 15.70 -6.70 -0.64
CA LEU A 21 15.56 -5.63 0.36
C LEU A 21 14.95 -4.36 -0.26
N VAL A 22 15.42 -3.92 -1.43
CA VAL A 22 14.88 -2.74 -2.13
C VAL A 22 13.39 -2.95 -2.48
N LEU A 23 13.03 -4.14 -2.99
CA LEU A 23 11.65 -4.46 -3.34
C LEU A 23 10.74 -4.56 -2.09
N ALA A 24 11.26 -5.08 -0.98
CA ALA A 24 10.53 -5.15 0.29
C ALA A 24 10.30 -3.75 0.90
N VAL A 25 11.32 -2.88 0.81
CA VAL A 25 11.27 -1.49 1.30
C VAL A 25 10.24 -0.67 0.53
N GLN A 26 10.12 -0.85 -0.80
CA GLN A 26 9.11 -0.15 -1.61
C GLN A 26 7.66 -0.48 -1.24
N LYS A 27 7.42 -1.69 -0.72
CA LYS A 27 6.10 -2.12 -0.23
C LYS A 27 5.91 -1.89 1.27
N SER A 28 6.91 -1.35 1.96
CA SER A 28 6.83 -1.18 3.39
C SER A 28 5.97 0.03 3.76
N PRO A 29 5.12 -0.08 4.80
CA PRO A 29 4.30 1.03 5.28
C PRO A 29 5.14 2.21 5.80
N LEU A 30 6.46 2.05 5.96
CA LEU A 30 7.37 3.12 6.38
C LEU A 30 7.45 4.29 5.39
N PHE A 31 7.08 4.07 4.11
CA PHE A 31 7.09 5.11 3.09
C PHE A 31 5.74 5.77 2.87
N PHE A 32 4.68 5.19 3.42
CA PHE A 32 3.33 5.69 3.24
C PHE A 32 2.81 6.26 4.55
N ALA A 33 2.24 7.46 4.49
CA ALA A 33 1.59 8.05 5.66
C ALA A 33 0.11 7.64 5.67
N GLU A 34 -0.39 7.09 6.78
CA GLU A 34 -1.82 6.82 6.93
C GLU A 34 -2.61 8.14 6.85
N TYR A 35 -3.59 8.19 5.97
CA TYR A 35 -4.48 9.34 5.78
C TYR A 35 -5.80 9.13 6.53
N ALA A 36 -6.44 7.98 6.31
CA ALA A 36 -7.73 7.64 6.91
C ALA A 36 -7.89 6.12 7.03
N VAL A 37 -8.72 5.70 7.99
CA VAL A 37 -9.09 4.30 8.21
C VAL A 37 -10.61 4.22 8.32
N PHE A 38 -11.21 3.32 7.54
CA PHE A 38 -12.64 3.03 7.56
C PHE A 38 -12.84 1.56 7.91
N VAL A 39 -13.40 1.29 9.09
CA VAL A 39 -13.63 -0.08 9.54
C VAL A 39 -15.06 -0.48 9.19
N ARG A 40 -15.25 -1.70 8.66
CA ARG A 40 -16.59 -2.25 8.46
C ARG A 40 -17.29 -2.36 9.83
N PRO A 41 -18.61 -2.13 9.94
CA PRO A 41 -19.29 -2.13 11.24
C PRO A 41 -19.14 -3.40 12.08
N ASP A 42 -18.83 -4.54 11.46
CA ASP A 42 -18.61 -5.82 12.12
C ASP A 42 -17.15 -6.07 12.56
N GLY A 43 -16.23 -5.18 12.17
CA GLY A 43 -14.80 -5.28 12.48
C GLY A 43 -14.02 -6.30 11.66
N HIS A 44 -14.64 -7.01 10.70
CA HIS A 44 -13.98 -8.06 9.93
C HIS A 44 -13.14 -7.54 8.76
N TYR A 45 -13.36 -6.29 8.36
CA TYR A 45 -12.65 -5.65 7.26
C TYR A 45 -12.33 -4.21 7.59
N GLN A 46 -11.27 -3.70 6.98
CA GLN A 46 -10.92 -2.29 7.04
C GLN A 46 -10.40 -1.82 5.70
N VAL A 47 -10.75 -0.60 5.34
CA VAL A 47 -10.12 0.14 4.25
C VAL A 47 -9.13 1.14 4.85
N ARG A 48 -7.87 1.10 4.42
CA ARG A 48 -6.86 2.09 4.77
C ARG A 48 -6.47 2.92 3.57
N VAL A 49 -6.51 4.24 3.74
CA VAL A 49 -6.06 5.19 2.75
C VAL A 49 -4.67 5.64 3.12
N MET A 50 -3.72 5.40 2.22
CA MET A 50 -2.31 5.62 2.45
C MET A 50 -1.81 6.68 1.47
N ARG A 51 -1.20 7.75 1.98
CA ARG A 51 -0.59 8.80 1.17
C ARG A 51 0.80 8.37 0.71
N LYS A 52 1.08 8.51 -0.59
CA LYS A 52 2.42 8.30 -1.14
C LYS A 52 3.37 9.42 -0.70
N PRO A 53 4.66 9.14 -0.50
CA PRO A 53 5.62 10.15 -0.12
C PRO A 53 5.85 11.12 -1.29
N SER A 54 5.67 12.42 -1.06
CA SER A 54 6.01 13.46 -2.04
C SER A 54 7.50 13.78 -1.93
N TRP A 55 8.29 13.22 -2.83
CA TRP A 55 9.75 13.35 -2.87
C TRP A 55 10.23 14.74 -3.33
N LEU A 56 9.33 15.60 -3.80
CA LEU A 56 9.64 16.95 -4.31
C LEU A 56 9.26 18.10 -3.37
N GLY A 57 8.87 17.82 -2.12
CA GLY A 57 8.52 18.86 -1.16
C GLY A 57 7.16 19.50 -1.48
N GLY A 58 6.12 19.03 -0.79
CA GLY A 58 4.81 19.69 -0.86
C GLY A 58 4.88 21.08 -0.24
N MET A 59 4.35 22.09 -0.93
CA MET A 59 4.10 23.39 -0.32
C MET A 59 3.09 23.23 0.83
N PRO A 60 3.16 24.04 1.91
CA PRO A 60 2.15 24.05 2.95
C PRO A 60 0.75 24.29 2.33
N GLY A 61 -0.20 23.38 2.59
CA GLY A 61 -1.55 23.44 2.00
C GLY A 61 -1.88 22.29 1.03
N GLN A 62 -0.89 21.55 0.53
CA GLN A 62 -1.10 20.45 -0.43
C GLN A 62 -1.37 19.08 0.19
N ALA A 63 -1.72 19.04 1.49
CA ALA A 63 -1.87 17.77 2.20
C ALA A 63 -2.97 16.87 1.58
N GLY A 64 -4.07 17.45 1.09
CA GLY A 64 -5.19 16.70 0.51
C GLY A 64 -4.98 16.23 -0.94
N ASP A 65 -4.23 16.99 -1.75
CA ASP A 65 -4.08 16.76 -3.20
C ASP A 65 -3.04 15.68 -3.56
N ASN A 66 -2.48 15.01 -2.55
CA ASN A 66 -1.44 14.02 -2.81
C ASN A 66 -2.03 12.69 -3.29
N PRO A 67 -1.37 12.02 -4.24
CA PRO A 67 -1.74 10.68 -4.63
C PRO A 67 -1.50 9.70 -3.50
N GLY A 68 -2.21 8.59 -3.58
CA GLY A 68 -2.14 7.55 -2.58
C GLY A 68 -2.45 6.19 -3.15
N VAL A 69 -2.66 5.28 -2.22
CA VAL A 69 -3.15 3.94 -2.47
C VAL A 69 -4.18 3.63 -1.40
N VAL A 70 -5.24 2.93 -1.78
CA VAL A 70 -6.26 2.42 -0.89
C VAL A 70 -6.05 0.93 -0.75
N TRP A 71 -6.06 0.44 0.49
CA TRP A 71 -5.89 -0.97 0.83
C TRP A 71 -7.17 -1.50 1.45
N LEU A 72 -7.72 -2.58 0.90
CA LEU A 72 -8.68 -3.43 1.57
C LEU A 72 -7.93 -4.49 2.36
N LEU A 73 -8.18 -4.54 3.66
CA LEU A 73 -7.55 -5.47 4.57
C LEU A 73 -8.63 -6.30 5.28
N ASP A 74 -8.31 -7.55 5.59
CA ASP A 74 -9.10 -8.37 6.51
C ASP A 74 -8.89 -7.95 7.99
N GLY A 75 -9.59 -8.63 8.90
CA GLY A 75 -9.52 -8.39 10.34
C GLY A 75 -8.18 -8.76 10.96
N GLN A 76 -7.33 -9.50 10.25
CA GLN A 76 -5.96 -9.83 10.62
C GLN A 76 -4.94 -8.83 10.05
N GLY A 77 -5.39 -7.89 9.21
CA GLY A 77 -4.54 -6.91 8.56
C GLY A 77 -3.86 -7.42 7.28
N GLN A 78 -4.32 -8.53 6.71
CA GLN A 78 -3.83 -9.04 5.43
C GLN A 78 -4.45 -8.22 4.28
N LEU A 79 -3.61 -7.81 3.32
CA LEU A 79 -4.04 -7.15 2.09
C LEU A 79 -4.83 -8.12 1.20
N LEU A 80 -6.09 -7.76 0.94
CA LEU A 80 -6.97 -8.47 0.02
C LEU A 80 -6.93 -7.82 -1.36
N GLU A 81 -7.17 -6.51 -1.41
CA GLU A 81 -7.21 -5.74 -2.65
C GLU A 81 -6.58 -4.35 -2.45
N GLN A 82 -6.19 -3.72 -3.55
CA GLN A 82 -5.69 -2.34 -3.54
C GLN A 82 -6.01 -1.58 -4.82
N ALA A 83 -6.16 -0.26 -4.71
CA ALA A 83 -6.33 0.65 -5.83
C ALA A 83 -5.50 1.91 -5.64
N ASP A 84 -4.96 2.45 -6.73
CA ASP A 84 -4.35 3.77 -6.72
C ASP A 84 -5.44 4.84 -6.70
N VAL A 85 -5.17 5.94 -5.98
CA VAL A 85 -6.04 7.12 -5.99
C VAL A 85 -5.19 8.35 -6.30
N GLU A 86 -5.67 9.18 -7.22
CA GLU A 86 -4.94 10.38 -7.64
C GLU A 86 -4.85 11.42 -6.52
N MET A 87 -5.87 11.49 -5.66
CA MET A 87 -5.96 12.42 -4.55
C MET A 87 -6.62 11.71 -3.36
N VAL A 88 -5.88 11.52 -2.26
CA VAL A 88 -6.38 10.77 -1.09
C VAL A 88 -7.66 11.36 -0.49
N GLN A 89 -7.91 12.66 -0.66
CA GLN A 89 -9.14 13.32 -0.21
C GLN A 89 -10.41 12.91 -0.97
N LEU A 90 -10.29 12.27 -2.14
CA LEU A 90 -11.42 11.71 -2.87
C LEU A 90 -12.03 10.49 -2.16
N VAL A 91 -11.29 9.92 -1.21
CA VAL A 91 -11.77 8.85 -0.33
C VAL A 91 -12.30 9.50 0.95
N ASP A 92 -13.49 10.09 0.86
CA ASP A 92 -14.20 10.70 1.99
C ASP A 92 -15.17 9.72 2.68
N HIS A 93 -15.65 8.74 1.93
CA HIS A 93 -16.62 7.75 2.38
C HIS A 93 -16.35 6.36 1.78
N VAL A 94 -16.64 5.32 2.56
CA VAL A 94 -16.57 3.91 2.15
C VAL A 94 -17.92 3.28 2.42
N ASP A 95 -18.57 2.78 1.37
CA ASP A 95 -19.87 2.12 1.45
C ASP A 95 -19.69 0.61 1.59
N TRP A 96 -20.12 0.09 2.73
CA TRP A 96 -20.13 -1.35 3.03
C TRP A 96 -21.54 -1.89 2.79
N GLN A 97 -21.71 -2.78 1.80
CA GLN A 97 -23.01 -3.36 1.44
C GLN A 97 -22.93 -4.88 1.30
N GLY A 98 -23.39 -5.61 2.31
CA GLY A 98 -23.37 -7.08 2.26
C GLY A 98 -21.95 -7.60 2.02
N LYS A 99 -21.73 -8.26 0.88
CA LYS A 99 -20.43 -8.80 0.44
C LYS A 99 -19.65 -7.85 -0.47
N ASN A 100 -19.95 -6.57 -0.44
CA ASN A 100 -19.33 -5.59 -1.31
C ASN A 100 -18.82 -4.39 -0.50
N VAL A 101 -17.69 -3.84 -0.93
CA VAL A 101 -17.16 -2.56 -0.47
C VAL A 101 -16.92 -1.67 -1.67
N SER A 102 -17.46 -0.46 -1.61
CA SER A 102 -17.35 0.51 -2.69
C SER A 102 -16.83 1.86 -2.20
N ILE A 103 -16.02 2.47 -3.05
CA ILE A 103 -15.41 3.78 -2.85
C ILE A 103 -15.63 4.54 -4.14
N LYS A 104 -16.46 5.58 -4.06
CA LYS A 104 -16.93 6.32 -5.23
C LYS A 104 -15.76 6.78 -6.10
N TRP A 105 -15.80 6.45 -7.39
CA TRP A 105 -14.76 6.79 -8.39
C TRP A 105 -13.38 6.16 -8.18
N VAL A 106 -13.20 5.32 -7.15
CA VAL A 106 -11.90 4.72 -6.83
C VAL A 106 -11.93 3.21 -7.02
N ALA A 107 -12.86 2.52 -6.36
CA ALA A 107 -12.89 1.06 -6.34
C ALA A 107 -14.28 0.51 -6.02
N ASP A 108 -14.51 -0.71 -6.50
CA ASP A 108 -15.67 -1.53 -6.17
C ASP A 108 -15.16 -2.98 -6.06
N TRP A 109 -15.25 -3.57 -4.87
CA TRP A 109 -14.64 -4.87 -4.57
C TRP A 109 -15.63 -5.80 -3.89
N ASP A 110 -15.59 -7.06 -4.31
CA ASP A 110 -16.29 -8.15 -3.63
C ASP A 110 -15.46 -8.65 -2.44
N LEU A 111 -16.15 -8.93 -1.33
CA LEU A 111 -15.58 -9.50 -0.12
C LEU A 111 -15.58 -11.04 -0.21
N PRO A 112 -14.54 -11.72 0.31
CA PRO A 112 -14.40 -13.17 0.21
C PRO A 112 -15.47 -14.02 0.94
N ASP A 113 -16.16 -13.45 1.94
CA ASP A 113 -17.09 -14.18 2.82
C ASP A 113 -18.47 -14.35 2.22
#